data_AF-M1DL08-F1
#
_entry.id   AF-M1DL08-F1
#
_cell.length_a   1.000
_cell.length_b   1.000
_cell.length_c   1.000
_cell.angle_alpha   90.00
_cell.angle_beta   90.00
_cell.angle_gamma   90.00
#
_symmetry.space_group_name_H-M   'P 1'
#
loop_
_entity.id
_entity.type
_entity.pdbx_description
1 polymer ?
#
loop_
_entity_poly.entity_id
_entity_poly.type
_entity_poly.pdbx_seq_one_letter_code
_entity_poly.pdbx_strand_id
1 'polypeptide(L)'
;MPTWLGPLLKKTFFGTCSVHGELQKSELNKYCITCDSDLCRYCISTNKHNDHDQLKIYRHVYKDVVPLQQMEKYIDCKLIQVEAKWGKIAEMKRKRKRKGIPHRAPLK
;
A
#
# COMPACT_ATOMS: atom_id res chain seq x y z
N MET A 1 -11.89 12.06 -7.85
CA MET A 1 -10.77 11.24 -7.34
C MET A 1 -11.35 9.97 -6.75
N PRO A 2 -10.80 8.77 -7.04
CA PRO A 2 -11.35 7.52 -6.53
C PRO A 2 -11.27 7.44 -5.00
N THR A 3 -12.29 6.85 -4.40
CA THR A 3 -12.42 6.72 -2.95
C THR A 3 -11.34 5.81 -2.34
N TRP A 4 -10.87 4.80 -3.08
CA TRP A 4 -9.83 3.86 -2.64
C TRP A 4 -8.40 4.44 -2.61
N LEU A 5 -8.14 5.55 -3.31
CA LEU A 5 -6.80 6.12 -3.42
C LEU A 5 -6.31 6.71 -2.09
N GLY A 6 -7.21 7.35 -1.34
CA GLY A 6 -6.91 7.92 -0.04
C GLY A 6 -6.49 6.86 1.00
N PRO A 7 -7.26 5.77 1.18
CA PRO A 7 -6.87 4.65 2.03
C PRO A 7 -5.56 3.97 1.60
N LEU A 8 -5.38 3.72 0.30
CA LEU A 8 -4.11 3.19 -0.24
C LEU A 8 -2.92 4.04 0.24
N LEU A 9 -3.02 5.37 0.10
CA LEU A 9 -1.99 6.35 0.52
C LEU A 9 -1.68 6.34 2.02
N LYS A 10 -2.60 5.85 2.85
CA LYS A 10 -2.47 5.77 4.30
C LYS A 10 -1.93 4.43 4.80
N LYS A 11 -1.99 3.34 4.01
CA LYS A 11 -1.54 1.99 4.38
C LYS A 11 -0.03 1.75 4.29
N THR A 12 0.54 1.09 5.30
CA THR A 12 1.96 0.72 5.32
C THR A 12 2.11 -0.72 4.81
N PHE A 13 2.84 -0.89 3.71
CA PHE A 13 3.07 -2.20 3.10
C PHE A 13 4.37 -2.84 3.59
N PHE A 14 4.53 -4.13 3.31
CA PHE A 14 5.67 -4.97 3.71
C PHE A 14 5.77 -5.25 5.22
N GLY A 15 4.69 -5.01 5.96
CA GLY A 15 4.53 -5.53 7.31
C GLY A 15 4.19 -7.03 7.31
N THR A 16 4.33 -7.67 8.47
CA THR A 16 3.93 -9.06 8.67
C THR A 16 2.40 -9.17 8.72
N CYS A 17 1.82 -10.14 8.01
CA CYS A 17 0.39 -10.42 8.08
C CYS A 17 -0.02 -10.86 9.50
N SER A 18 -1.07 -10.26 10.07
CA SER A 18 -1.56 -10.62 11.41
C SER A 18 -2.11 -12.05 11.51
N VAL A 19 -2.59 -12.62 10.39
CA VAL A 19 -3.18 -13.97 10.34
C VAL A 19 -2.14 -15.02 9.93
N HIS A 20 -1.21 -14.65 9.04
CA HIS A 20 -0.26 -15.59 8.45
C HIS A 20 1.19 -15.30 8.88
N GLY A 21 1.38 -14.58 9.98
CA GLY A 21 2.69 -14.02 10.34
C GLY A 21 3.78 -15.05 10.60
N GLU A 22 3.40 -16.25 11.02
CA GLU A 22 4.31 -17.38 11.26
C GLU A 22 4.74 -18.08 9.96
N LEU A 23 4.05 -17.82 8.85
CA LEU A 23 4.39 -18.40 7.56
C LEU A 23 5.47 -17.58 6.85
N GLN A 24 6.37 -18.29 6.17
CA GLN A 24 7.37 -17.66 5.31
C GLN A 24 6.70 -16.87 4.18
N LYS A 25 7.25 -15.69 3.83
CA LYS A 25 6.73 -14.81 2.76
C LYS A 25 5.29 -14.33 3.02
N SER A 26 4.97 -14.03 4.28
CA SER A 26 3.69 -13.48 4.76
C SER A 26 3.62 -11.95 4.73
N GLU A 27 4.53 -11.31 3.99
CA GLU A 27 4.56 -9.85 3.85
C GLU A 27 3.32 -9.31 3.13
N LEU A 28 2.82 -8.17 3.60
CA LEU A 28 1.66 -7.48 3.06
C LEU A 28 2.07 -6.62 1.85
N ASN A 29 2.17 -7.24 0.68
CA ASN A 29 2.64 -6.63 -0.57
C ASN A 29 1.56 -6.50 -1.66
N LYS A 30 0.30 -6.76 -1.32
CA LYS A 30 -0.87 -6.55 -2.18
C LYS A 30 -1.88 -5.67 -1.48
N TYR A 31 -2.69 -4.96 -2.24
CA TYR A 31 -3.82 -4.18 -1.77
C TYR A 31 -5.08 -4.55 -2.55
N CYS A 32 -6.17 -4.86 -1.86
CA CYS A 32 -7.48 -5.10 -2.44
C CYS A 32 -8.29 -3.81 -2.42
N ILE A 33 -8.60 -3.29 -3.60
CA ILE A 33 -9.38 -2.06 -3.80
C ILE A 33 -10.80 -2.25 -3.25
N THR A 34 -11.42 -3.40 -3.52
CA THR A 34 -12.79 -3.73 -3.10
C THR A 34 -12.94 -3.82 -1.58
N CYS A 35 -11.90 -4.32 -0.88
CA CYS A 35 -11.96 -4.54 0.57
C CYS A 35 -11.25 -3.48 1.40
N ASP A 36 -10.55 -2.54 0.77
CA ASP A 36 -9.64 -1.61 1.45
C ASP A 36 -8.69 -2.33 2.45
N SER A 37 -8.07 -3.41 1.97
CA SER A 37 -7.23 -4.27 2.80
C SER A 37 -5.90 -4.59 2.13
N ASP A 38 -4.85 -4.65 2.95
CA ASP A 38 -3.53 -5.11 2.58
C ASP A 38 -3.42 -6.62 2.82
N LEU A 39 -2.80 -7.32 1.87
CA LEU A 39 -2.87 -8.78 1.74
C LEU A 39 -1.49 -9.36 1.51
N CYS A 40 -1.24 -10.52 2.11
CA CYS A 40 -0.10 -11.37 1.77
C CYS A 40 -0.52 -12.45 0.76
N ARG A 41 0.43 -13.27 0.27
CA ARG A 41 0.12 -14.33 -0.70
C ARG A 41 -0.95 -15.31 -0.18
N TYR A 42 -0.94 -15.57 1.13
CA TYR A 42 -1.85 -16.53 1.75
C TYR A 42 -3.28 -15.99 1.85
N CYS A 43 -3.44 -14.69 2.10
CA CYS A 43 -4.75 -14.04 2.05
C CYS A 43 -5.43 -14.23 0.67
N ILE A 44 -4.65 -14.15 -0.41
CA ILE A 44 -5.15 -14.38 -1.77
C ILE A 44 -5.55 -15.85 -1.97
N SER A 45 -4.73 -16.79 -1.49
CA SER A 45 -5.02 -18.23 -1.65
C SER A 45 -6.29 -18.71 -0.93
N THR A 46 -6.84 -17.93 0.02
CA THR A 46 -8.11 -18.28 0.69
C THR A 46 -9.36 -18.08 -0.19
N ASN A 47 -9.21 -17.73 -1.47
CA ASN A 47 -10.28 -17.43 -2.43
C ASN A 47 -11.19 -16.24 -2.08
N LYS A 48 -11.07 -15.63 -0.89
CA LYS A 48 -11.87 -14.46 -0.47
C LYS A 48 -11.65 -13.19 -1.30
N HIS A 49 -10.61 -13.17 -2.14
CA HIS A 49 -10.20 -11.99 -2.89
C HIS A 49 -10.01 -12.24 -4.40
N ASN A 50 -10.25 -13.46 -4.91
CA ASN A 50 -9.89 -13.80 -6.29
C ASN A 50 -10.57 -12.90 -7.35
N ASP A 51 -11.82 -12.51 -7.09
CA ASP A 51 -12.63 -11.70 -8.00
C ASP A 51 -12.59 -10.21 -7.66
N HIS A 52 -11.70 -9.80 -6.75
CA HIS A 52 -11.58 -8.40 -6.36
C HIS A 52 -10.46 -7.70 -7.13
N ASP A 53 -10.63 -6.40 -7.31
CA ASP A 53 -9.60 -5.55 -7.88
C ASP A 53 -8.42 -5.42 -6.91
N GLN A 54 -7.22 -5.73 -7.39
CA GLN A 54 -6.01 -5.77 -6.58
C GLN A 54 -4.85 -5.04 -7.24
N LEU A 55 -4.08 -4.34 -6.41
CA LEU A 55 -2.82 -3.71 -6.76
C LEU A 55 -1.67 -4.50 -6.12
N LYS A 56 -0.61 -4.75 -6.90
CA LYS A 56 0.64 -5.25 -6.35
C LYS A 56 1.53 -4.08 -5.97
N ILE A 57 2.06 -4.10 -4.76
CA ILE A 57 2.92 -3.06 -4.23
C ILE A 57 4.37 -3.55 -4.31
N TYR A 58 5.24 -2.68 -4.81
CA TYR A 58 6.68 -2.90 -4.88
C TYR A 58 7.39 -1.91 -3.94
N ARG A 59 8.53 -2.30 -3.39
CA ARG A 59 9.39 -1.44 -2.57
C ARG A 59 10.66 -1.15 -3.34
N HIS A 60 10.91 0.12 -3.63
CA HIS A 60 12.19 0.58 -4.15
C HIS A 60 12.86 1.49 -3.12
N VAL A 61 14.00 1.04 -2.61
CA VAL A 61 14.77 1.69 -1.53
C VAL A 61 13.93 1.86 -0.27
N TYR A 62 13.10 2.90 -0.20
CA TYR A 62 12.21 3.20 0.92
C TYR A 62 10.80 3.64 0.49
N LYS A 63 10.48 3.60 -0.81
CA LYS A 63 9.18 4.04 -1.35
C LYS A 63 8.33 2.85 -1.78
N ASP A 64 7.06 2.90 -1.40
CA ASP A 64 6.01 2.01 -1.90
C ASP A 64 5.54 2.52 -3.26
N VAL A 65 5.55 1.67 -4.27
CA VAL A 65 5.15 2.01 -5.63
C VAL A 65 4.20 0.97 -6.20
N VAL A 66 3.35 1.40 -7.13
CA VAL A 66 2.43 0.54 -7.87
C VAL A 66 2.80 0.63 -9.35
N PRO A 67 2.82 -0.49 -10.10
CA PRO A 67 3.05 -0.46 -11.54
C PRO A 67 2.03 0.44 -12.24
N LEU A 68 2.51 1.29 -13.15
CA LEU A 68 1.64 2.23 -13.88
C LEU A 68 0.50 1.50 -14.61
N GLN A 69 0.80 0.37 -15.25
CA GLN A 69 -0.18 -0.45 -15.97
C GLN A 69 -1.35 -0.92 -15.08
N GLN A 70 -1.14 -1.13 -13.77
CA GLN A 70 -2.24 -1.46 -12.86
C GLN A 70 -3.05 -0.22 -12.49
N MET A 71 -2.37 0.92 -12.29
CA MET A 71 -3.02 2.18 -11.91
C MET A 71 -3.87 2.77 -13.05
N GLU A 72 -3.39 2.67 -14.29
CA GLU A 72 -4.08 3.17 -15.49
C GLU A 72 -5.45 2.53 -15.72
N LYS A 73 -5.72 1.35 -15.13
CA LYS A 73 -7.03 0.69 -15.18
C LYS A 73 -8.10 1.44 -14.37
N TYR A 74 -7.70 2.24 -13.39
CA TYR A 74 -8.61 2.84 -12.41
C TYR A 74 -8.58 4.37 -12.42
N ILE A 75 -7.49 5.00 -12.89
CA ILE A 75 -7.33 6.46 -12.95
C ILE A 75 -6.53 6.93 -14.15
N ASP A 76 -6.90 8.09 -14.70
CA ASP A 76 -6.07 8.79 -15.68
C ASP A 76 -4.79 9.28 -14.98
N CYS A 77 -3.68 8.59 -15.24
CA CYS A 77 -2.39 8.82 -14.59
C CYS A 77 -1.63 10.02 -15.16
N LYS A 78 -2.17 10.77 -16.14
CA LYS A 78 -1.51 11.94 -16.76
C LYS A 78 -1.08 13.02 -15.77
N LEU A 79 -1.77 13.14 -14.64
CA LEU A 79 -1.47 14.13 -13.58
C LEU A 79 -0.71 13.53 -12.38
N ILE A 80 -0.45 12.22 -12.39
CA ILE A 80 0.34 11.57 -11.33
C ILE A 80 1.80 11.79 -11.68
N GLN A 81 2.56 12.35 -10.73
CA GLN A 81 3.97 12.64 -10.93
C GLN A 81 4.76 11.31 -11.03
N VAL A 82 4.95 10.84 -12.27
CA VAL A 82 5.84 9.73 -12.61
C VAL A 82 7.26 10.28 -12.49
N GLU A 83 7.99 9.97 -11.41
CA GLU A 83 9.39 10.38 -11.33
C GLU A 83 10.19 9.63 -12.41
N ALA A 84 10.47 10.34 -13.50
CA ALA A 84 11.00 9.82 -14.77
C ALA A 84 12.46 9.31 -14.72
N LYS A 85 12.98 8.91 -13.54
CA LYS A 85 14.35 8.38 -13.46
C LYS A 85 14.44 6.91 -13.83
N TRP A 86 13.36 6.12 -13.75
CA TRP A 86 13.37 4.71 -14.13
C TRP A 86 11.97 4.34 -14.65
N GLY A 87 11.89 3.81 -15.88
CA GLY A 87 10.69 3.77 -16.75
C GLY A 87 9.32 3.63 -16.07
N LYS A 88 8.42 4.58 -16.35
CA LYS A 88 6.96 4.55 -16.10
C LYS A 88 6.50 3.86 -14.78
N ILE A 89 6.85 4.45 -13.62
CA ILE A 89 6.34 4.03 -12.30
C ILE A 89 5.59 5.21 -11.64
N ALA A 90 4.37 4.98 -11.16
CA ALA A 90 3.59 5.97 -10.42
C ALA A 90 4.11 6.07 -8.97
N GLU A 91 4.63 7.25 -8.58
CA GLU A 91 5.12 7.48 -7.23
C GLU A 91 4.00 7.86 -6.26
N MET A 92 4.00 7.21 -5.11
CA MET A 92 2.97 7.37 -4.09
C MET A 92 3.48 8.25 -2.93
N LYS A 93 3.38 9.58 -3.08
CA LYS A 93 3.91 10.54 -2.09
C LYS A 93 3.04 10.61 -0.83
N ARG A 94 3.63 10.32 0.33
CA ARG A 94 3.02 10.51 1.67
C ARG A 94 3.41 11.87 2.26
N LYS A 95 2.45 12.65 2.77
CA LYS A 95 2.74 13.72 3.73
C LYS A 95 2.84 13.11 5.14
N ARG A 96 4.06 13.02 5.69
CA ARG A 96 4.27 12.63 7.08
C ARG A 96 3.78 13.75 8.01
N LYS A 97 2.73 13.50 8.78
CA LYS A 97 2.34 14.37 9.90
C LYS A 97 3.25 14.00 11.09
N ARG A 98 4.15 14.91 11.49
CA ARG A 98 5.03 14.73 12.65
C ARG A 98 4.15 14.49 13.89
N LYS A 99 4.28 13.33 14.55
CA LYS A 99 3.68 13.10 15.87
C LYS A 99 4.45 13.97 16.87
N GLY A 100 3.74 14.87 17.56
CA GLY A 100 4.30 15.63 18.68
C GLY A 100 4.78 14.69 19.78
N ILE A 101 5.85 15.11 20.45
CA ILE A 101 6.48 14.39 21.57
C ILE A 101 5.48 14.36 22.74
N PRO A 102 5.13 13.20 23.32
CA PRO A 102 4.28 13.16 24.50
C PRO A 102 5.07 13.69 25.71
N HIS A 103 4.54 14.73 26.35
CA HIS A 103 5.08 15.26 27.59
C HIS A 103 4.77 14.28 28.73
N ARG A 104 5.79 13.87 29.48
CA ARG A 104 5.65 12.97 30.64
C ARG A 104 4.91 13.71 31.76
N ALA A 105 3.88 13.10 32.34
CA ALA A 105 3.21 13.62 33.53
C ALA A 105 4.03 13.29 34.80
N PRO A 106 4.02 14.14 35.84
CA PRO A 106 4.74 13.87 37.09
C PRO A 106 4.00 12.81 37.92
N LEU A 107 4.76 11.88 38.48
CA LEU A 107 4.29 10.91 39.48
C LEU A 107 4.01 11.67 40.80
N LYS A 108 2.81 11.49 41.36
CA LYS A 108 2.50 11.78 42.77
C LYS A 108 2.46 10.46 43.52
#